data_AF-A0A954VY83-F1
#
_entry.id   AF-A0A954VY83-F1
#
_cell.length_a   1.000
_cell.length_b   1.000
_cell.length_c   1.000
_cell.angle_alpha   90.00
_cell.angle_beta   90.00
_cell.angle_gamma   90.00
#
_symmetry.space_group_name_H-M   'P 1'
#
loop_
_entity.id
_entity.type
_entity.pdbx_description
1 polymer ?
#
loop_
_entity_poly.entity_id
_entity_poly.type
_entity_poly.pdbx_seq_one_letter_code
_entity_poly.pdbx_strand_id
1 'polypeptide(L)'
;MCGSLRHFLSLAHLLLGMITWSLVAASVNGQESQVDFQRDVQPIFAEHCARCHGVDAETREGGLRLDMEASWLAGGDSGEPAIVPGKPDQSYLMARITSSDESEIMPPPDEKKPLSEQQIATLQKWIEAGAPFQDHWAFVRPERPAMEATDSHPIDSLVDATLSKKQMKRSPTAPDYILCRRLYLDLIGLPPSPEQWQAFQADGLPATVDKLLASPRFGEKWARHWLDVARYSDTNGYEKDLRREQWAWRDWVVTALNEDKPYNQFVIEQIAGDLLPNATQDNLIATGFLRNSMINEEGAIVPEQFRMVEMFDRMDCVGKAVLGLTTQCAQCHSHKFDPLTQEEYYGMFAYLNNSYEARSWVYNQQQQQKRADVFRQIQELEDQIKQAYPDWQTQVNQFAVQQAQHNAAWTTVRMHDMNSVSGLNHPVHNADDSILMLGHTSSDVYLIGKTDLEQVTGVRLEVLTHGDLPHLGPGRNDQGTWDILELEVLTRHPQEDGSWSDWEKHELTNATADWSQPEQKHEDGKKTSGPVSLLIDGTDNTWWAADRAIGRRNQPSVAVVQFAKPLTLPTGAEWKFVMRMGQMVGCCRISLTDTEAPCAQPVDYAAVLAAAVDAGSRTS
;
A
#
# COMPACT_ATOMS: atom_id res chain seq x y z
N MET A 1 16.49 -69.48 -53.32
CA MET A 1 16.03 -70.88 -53.31
C MET A 1 14.51 -70.84 -53.18
N CYS A 2 13.78 -70.90 -54.30
CA CYS A 2 13.09 -72.10 -54.82
C CYS A 2 11.87 -72.47 -53.95
N GLY A 3 10.59 -72.50 -54.35
CA GLY A 3 9.84 -72.35 -55.61
C GLY A 3 8.33 -72.32 -55.25
N SER A 4 7.44 -71.69 -56.03
CA SER A 4 6.59 -72.33 -57.07
C SER A 4 5.58 -73.37 -56.49
N LEU A 5 4.26 -73.42 -56.74
CA LEU A 5 3.45 -73.09 -57.93
C LEU A 5 1.94 -73.41 -57.67
N ARG A 6 1.04 -72.83 -58.49
CA ARG A 6 -0.33 -73.29 -58.93
C ARG A 6 -1.51 -73.21 -57.94
N HIS A 7 -2.54 -72.36 -58.08
CA HIS A 7 -3.57 -72.13 -59.14
C HIS A 7 -4.33 -73.39 -59.60
N PHE A 8 -5.61 -73.53 -59.23
CA PHE A 8 -6.76 -73.86 -60.09
C PHE A 8 -8.12 -73.80 -59.34
N LEU A 9 -9.19 -73.41 -60.06
CA LEU A 9 -10.65 -73.41 -59.76
C LEU A 9 -11.16 -72.17 -58.97
N SER A 10 -11.72 -71.11 -59.56
CA SER A 10 -12.74 -70.90 -60.61
C SER A 10 -14.18 -71.28 -60.23
N LEU A 11 -15.08 -70.29 -60.38
CA LEU A 11 -16.55 -70.31 -60.34
C LEU A 11 -17.26 -70.40 -58.97
N ALA A 12 -17.46 -69.23 -58.32
CA ALA A 12 -18.63 -68.99 -57.45
C ALA A 12 -18.87 -67.48 -57.18
N HIS A 13 -18.69 -66.59 -58.14
CA HIS A 13 -18.96 -65.15 -57.99
C HIS A 13 -19.72 -64.63 -59.20
N LEU A 14 -21.04 -64.85 -59.24
CA LEU A 14 -22.02 -64.15 -60.08
C LEU A 14 -23.39 -64.81 -59.87
N LEU A 15 -24.04 -64.51 -58.73
CA LEU A 15 -25.50 -64.59 -58.48
C LEU A 15 -25.78 -64.46 -56.96
N LEU A 16 -25.33 -63.35 -56.37
CA LEU A 16 -25.89 -62.80 -55.13
C LEU A 16 -25.87 -61.27 -55.23
N GLY A 17 -26.36 -60.79 -56.38
CA GLY A 17 -26.76 -59.40 -56.57
C GLY A 17 -28.25 -59.31 -56.32
N MET A 18 -28.63 -58.33 -55.50
CA MET A 18 -29.98 -57.95 -55.07
C MET A 18 -30.46 -58.60 -53.76
N ILE A 19 -30.70 -57.71 -52.78
CA ILE A 19 -31.36 -57.87 -51.47
C ILE A 19 -30.39 -58.03 -50.28
N THR A 20 -29.67 -56.95 -49.97
CA THR A 20 -29.45 -56.45 -48.59
C THR A 20 -29.17 -54.95 -48.67
N TRP A 21 -30.19 -54.17 -49.05
CA TRP A 21 -30.24 -52.74 -48.75
C TRP A 21 -30.73 -52.61 -47.31
N SER A 22 -29.86 -52.97 -46.36
CA SER A 22 -30.07 -52.68 -44.95
C SER A 22 -29.56 -51.27 -44.72
N LEU A 23 -30.47 -50.37 -44.40
CA LEU A 23 -30.19 -49.03 -43.90
C LEU A 23 -29.16 -49.12 -42.76
N VAL A 24 -27.91 -48.76 -43.05
CA VAL A 24 -27.06 -48.14 -42.03
C VAL A 24 -27.36 -46.65 -42.16
N ALA A 25 -28.49 -46.25 -41.57
CA ALA A 25 -28.62 -44.88 -41.12
C ALA A 25 -27.49 -44.69 -40.11
N ALA A 26 -26.42 -44.02 -40.53
CA ALA A 26 -25.43 -43.51 -39.62
C ALA A 26 -26.19 -42.62 -38.63
N SER A 27 -26.39 -43.13 -37.42
CA SER A 27 -26.70 -42.32 -36.27
C SER A 27 -25.52 -41.38 -36.10
N VAL A 28 -25.61 -40.22 -36.75
CA VAL A 28 -24.95 -39.02 -36.29
C VAL A 28 -25.57 -38.78 -34.92
N ASN A 29 -24.99 -39.42 -33.90
CA ASN A 29 -25.05 -38.88 -32.55
C ASN A 29 -24.32 -37.54 -32.64
N GLY A 30 -25.04 -36.53 -33.11
CA GLY A 30 -24.76 -35.17 -32.73
C GLY A 30 -24.87 -35.19 -31.22
N GLN A 31 -23.72 -35.27 -30.56
CA GLN A 31 -23.59 -34.75 -29.22
C GLN A 31 -24.01 -33.28 -29.41
N GLU A 32 -25.30 -32.98 -29.17
CA GLU A 32 -25.74 -31.59 -29.07
C GLU A 32 -24.74 -30.95 -28.12
N SER A 33 -24.03 -29.94 -28.61
CA SER A 33 -23.05 -29.23 -27.78
C SER A 33 -23.82 -28.75 -26.56
N GLN A 34 -23.55 -29.37 -25.41
CA GLN A 34 -24.17 -29.00 -24.15
C GLN A 34 -23.98 -27.49 -23.97
N VAL A 35 -25.09 -26.80 -23.67
CA VAL A 35 -25.07 -25.36 -23.43
C VAL A 35 -24.17 -25.10 -22.22
N ASP A 36 -23.13 -24.30 -22.43
CA ASP A 36 -22.15 -23.97 -21.40
C ASP A 36 -22.48 -22.59 -20.82
N PHE A 37 -22.49 -22.48 -19.49
CA PHE A 37 -22.93 -21.25 -18.83
C PHE A 37 -22.03 -20.07 -19.19
N GLN A 38 -20.71 -20.20 -19.06
CA GLN A 38 -19.77 -19.10 -19.32
C GLN A 38 -19.71 -18.72 -20.80
N ARG A 39 -19.75 -19.71 -21.70
CA ARG A 39 -19.64 -19.48 -23.15
C ARG A 39 -20.94 -18.97 -23.77
N ASP A 40 -22.08 -19.52 -23.37
CA ASP A 40 -23.34 -19.35 -24.08
C ASP A 40 -24.39 -18.53 -23.31
N VAL A 41 -24.44 -18.61 -21.97
CA VAL A 41 -25.49 -17.99 -21.14
C VAL A 41 -25.04 -16.66 -20.54
N GLN A 42 -23.86 -16.63 -19.93
CA GLN A 42 -23.30 -15.45 -19.27
C GLN A 42 -23.18 -14.24 -20.21
N PRO A 43 -22.77 -14.38 -21.49
CA PRO A 43 -22.77 -13.25 -22.41
C PRO A 43 -24.17 -12.66 -22.65
N ILE A 44 -25.21 -13.51 -22.67
CA ILE A 44 -26.61 -13.06 -22.81
C ILE A 44 -27.00 -12.25 -21.58
N PHE A 45 -26.75 -12.75 -20.37
CA PHE A 45 -27.04 -12.01 -19.14
C PHE A 45 -26.24 -10.72 -19.04
N ALA A 46 -24.96 -10.72 -19.41
CA ALA A 46 -24.13 -9.52 -19.40
C ALA A 46 -24.63 -8.44 -20.37
N GLU A 47 -25.03 -8.84 -21.57
CA GLU A 47 -25.49 -7.91 -22.62
C GLU A 47 -26.88 -7.33 -22.31
N HIS A 48 -27.81 -8.19 -21.87
CA HIS A 48 -29.23 -7.87 -21.81
C HIS A 48 -29.75 -7.61 -20.40
N CYS A 49 -29.15 -8.18 -19.34
CA CYS A 49 -29.79 -8.23 -18.01
C CYS A 49 -29.00 -7.55 -16.89
N ALA A 50 -27.65 -7.60 -16.94
CA ALA A 50 -26.79 -7.23 -15.82
C ALA A 50 -26.89 -5.76 -15.38
N ARG A 51 -27.43 -4.86 -16.23
CA ARG A 51 -27.67 -3.45 -15.87
C ARG A 51 -28.68 -3.31 -14.73
N CYS A 52 -29.78 -4.08 -14.77
CA CYS A 52 -30.87 -4.00 -13.79
C CYS A 52 -30.85 -5.18 -12.81
N HIS A 53 -30.24 -6.30 -13.19
CA HIS A 53 -30.23 -7.52 -12.38
C HIS A 53 -28.81 -8.01 -12.10
N GLY A 54 -27.86 -7.10 -11.90
CA GLY A 54 -26.44 -7.40 -11.63
C GLY A 54 -25.91 -6.77 -10.34
N VAL A 55 -24.58 -6.67 -10.24
CA VAL A 55 -23.86 -6.33 -8.99
C VAL A 55 -24.20 -4.95 -8.41
N ASP A 56 -24.53 -3.97 -9.26
CA ASP A 56 -24.87 -2.61 -8.85
C ASP A 56 -26.18 -2.60 -8.05
N ALA A 57 -26.16 -2.07 -6.82
CA ALA A 57 -27.33 -2.00 -5.96
C ALA A 57 -28.24 -0.80 -6.30
N GLU A 58 -27.67 0.28 -6.84
CA GLU A 58 -28.39 1.53 -7.09
C GLU A 58 -29.30 1.43 -8.33
N THR A 59 -28.92 0.59 -9.29
CA THR A 59 -29.73 0.32 -10.50
C THR A 59 -30.47 -1.01 -10.43
N ARG A 60 -30.46 -1.69 -9.27
CA ARG A 60 -31.04 -3.03 -9.15
C ARG A 60 -32.55 -2.98 -9.10
N GLU A 61 -33.18 -3.73 -9.97
CA GLU A 61 -34.64 -3.86 -10.04
C GLU A 61 -35.09 -5.21 -9.47
N GLY A 62 -36.19 -5.17 -8.71
CA GLY A 62 -36.84 -6.35 -8.12
C GLY A 62 -35.95 -7.19 -7.20
N GLY A 63 -34.88 -6.61 -6.65
CA GLY A 63 -33.96 -7.30 -5.74
C GLY A 63 -33.22 -8.50 -6.35
N LEU A 64 -33.31 -8.70 -7.67
CA LEU A 64 -32.83 -9.91 -8.35
C LEU A 64 -31.38 -9.74 -8.83
N ARG A 65 -30.54 -10.75 -8.59
CA ARG A 65 -29.15 -10.85 -9.02
C ARG A 65 -28.94 -12.04 -9.93
N LEU A 66 -28.96 -11.83 -11.25
CA LEU A 66 -28.75 -12.86 -12.27
C LEU A 66 -27.30 -13.36 -12.38
N ASP A 67 -26.41 -12.88 -11.53
CA ASP A 67 -25.03 -13.34 -11.36
C ASP A 67 -24.82 -14.18 -10.08
N MET A 68 -25.87 -14.40 -9.28
CA MET A 68 -25.82 -15.22 -8.06
C MET A 68 -26.90 -16.31 -8.07
N GLU A 69 -26.51 -17.58 -8.15
CA GLU A 69 -27.45 -18.72 -8.17
C GLU A 69 -28.50 -18.68 -7.05
N ALA A 70 -28.06 -18.36 -5.82
CA ALA A 70 -28.96 -18.24 -4.66
C ALA A 70 -30.07 -17.19 -4.86
N SER A 71 -29.79 -16.10 -5.59
CA SER A 71 -30.78 -15.07 -5.88
C SER A 71 -31.79 -15.54 -6.92
N TRP A 72 -31.37 -16.36 -7.90
CA TRP A 72 -32.27 -16.88 -8.94
C TRP A 72 -33.30 -17.84 -8.35
N LEU A 73 -32.85 -18.64 -7.38
CA LEU A 73 -33.71 -19.58 -6.66
C LEU A 73 -34.67 -18.86 -5.70
N ALA A 74 -34.26 -17.71 -5.15
CA ALA A 74 -35.08 -16.92 -4.24
C ALA A 74 -36.08 -16.00 -4.95
N GLY A 75 -35.80 -15.56 -6.19
CA GLY A 75 -36.72 -14.74 -6.97
C GLY A 75 -36.68 -13.23 -6.72
N GLY A 76 -35.71 -12.75 -5.93
CA GLY A 76 -35.66 -11.36 -5.49
C GLY A 76 -36.92 -10.97 -4.70
N ASP A 77 -37.43 -9.75 -4.92
CA ASP A 77 -38.58 -9.19 -4.20
C ASP A 77 -39.91 -9.88 -4.55
N SER A 78 -39.95 -10.61 -5.67
CA SER A 78 -41.15 -11.34 -6.09
C SER A 78 -41.42 -12.59 -5.24
N GLY A 79 -40.38 -13.14 -4.59
CA GLY A 79 -40.44 -14.38 -3.83
C GLY A 79 -40.64 -15.66 -4.66
N GLU A 80 -40.80 -15.53 -5.98
CA GLU A 80 -40.97 -16.64 -6.92
C GLU A 80 -39.66 -16.91 -7.67
N PRO A 81 -39.15 -18.14 -7.74
CA PRO A 81 -37.87 -18.42 -8.37
C PRO A 81 -37.80 -17.87 -9.81
N ALA A 82 -36.81 -17.02 -10.06
CA ALA A 82 -36.53 -16.51 -11.40
C ALA A 82 -36.15 -17.66 -12.34
N ILE A 83 -35.41 -18.65 -11.84
CA ILE A 83 -35.01 -19.85 -12.56
C ILE A 83 -35.32 -21.07 -11.70
N VAL A 84 -36.07 -22.02 -12.26
CA VAL A 84 -36.31 -23.34 -11.65
C VAL A 84 -35.51 -24.37 -12.45
N PRO A 85 -34.42 -24.92 -11.89
CA PRO A 85 -33.59 -25.93 -12.56
C PRO A 85 -34.42 -27.08 -13.14
N GLY A 86 -34.23 -27.34 -14.44
CA GLY A 86 -34.90 -28.42 -15.18
C GLY A 86 -36.33 -28.11 -15.61
N LYS A 87 -36.87 -26.92 -15.31
CA LYS A 87 -38.27 -26.56 -15.58
C LYS A 87 -38.41 -25.15 -16.16
N PRO A 88 -38.15 -24.96 -17.47
CA PRO A 88 -38.31 -23.67 -18.13
C PRO A 88 -39.72 -23.09 -17.99
N ASP A 89 -40.75 -23.93 -18.11
CA ASP A 89 -42.15 -23.51 -17.99
C ASP A 89 -42.53 -23.00 -16.59
N GLN A 90 -41.73 -23.33 -15.56
CA GLN A 90 -41.91 -22.84 -14.19
C GLN A 90 -40.91 -21.73 -13.83
N SER A 91 -40.03 -21.35 -14.76
CA SER A 91 -39.00 -20.33 -14.55
C SER A 91 -39.53 -18.96 -14.96
N TYR A 92 -39.63 -18.03 -14.00
CA TYR A 92 -40.18 -16.70 -14.27
C TYR A 92 -39.36 -15.92 -15.31
N LEU A 93 -38.06 -16.17 -15.40
CA LEU A 93 -37.19 -15.63 -16.44
C LEU A 93 -37.74 -15.93 -17.85
N MET A 94 -38.17 -17.17 -18.11
CA MET A 94 -38.72 -17.55 -19.42
C MET A 94 -40.01 -16.80 -19.71
N ALA A 95 -40.91 -16.70 -18.73
CA ALA A 95 -42.16 -15.95 -18.88
C ALA A 95 -41.90 -14.48 -19.20
N ARG A 96 -40.89 -13.85 -18.58
CA ARG A 96 -40.51 -12.45 -18.80
C ARG A 96 -39.86 -12.23 -20.18
N ILE A 97 -38.95 -13.08 -20.63
CA ILE A 97 -38.25 -12.88 -21.91
C ILE A 97 -39.10 -13.25 -23.14
N THR A 98 -40.20 -13.99 -22.96
CA THR A 98 -41.15 -14.33 -24.04
C THR A 98 -42.51 -13.62 -23.92
N SER A 99 -42.67 -12.70 -22.97
CA SER A 99 -43.94 -11.98 -22.80
C SER A 99 -44.24 -11.10 -24.02
N SER A 100 -45.53 -10.96 -24.35
CA SER A 100 -46.01 -10.00 -25.34
C SER A 100 -46.49 -8.68 -24.73
N ASP A 101 -46.52 -8.58 -23.40
CA ASP A 101 -46.90 -7.37 -22.67
C ASP A 101 -45.67 -6.46 -22.48
N GLU A 102 -45.73 -5.24 -23.00
CA GLU A 102 -44.64 -4.26 -22.92
C GLU A 102 -44.23 -3.90 -21.48
N SER A 103 -45.15 -4.05 -20.51
CA SER A 103 -44.89 -3.79 -19.09
C SER A 103 -44.26 -4.99 -18.35
N GLU A 104 -44.27 -6.17 -18.98
CA GLU A 104 -43.75 -7.39 -18.39
C GLU A 104 -42.54 -7.97 -19.12
N ILE A 105 -42.36 -7.64 -20.40
CA ILE A 105 -41.28 -8.17 -21.22
C ILE A 105 -39.92 -7.67 -20.72
N MET A 106 -38.94 -8.57 -20.69
CA MET A 106 -37.56 -8.26 -20.31
C MET A 106 -36.58 -8.63 -21.44
N PRO A 107 -35.59 -7.79 -21.77
CA PRO A 107 -35.40 -6.43 -21.26
C PRO A 107 -36.54 -5.49 -21.69
N PRO A 108 -36.84 -4.44 -20.91
CA PRO A 108 -37.87 -3.47 -21.24
C PRO A 108 -37.63 -2.83 -22.62
N PRO A 109 -38.68 -2.51 -23.41
CA PRO A 109 -38.52 -2.00 -24.78
C PRO A 109 -37.66 -0.74 -24.91
N ASP A 110 -37.63 0.11 -23.88
CA ASP A 110 -36.83 1.33 -23.82
C ASP A 110 -35.32 1.07 -23.69
N GLU A 111 -34.91 -0.11 -23.21
CA GLU A 111 -33.51 -0.57 -23.23
C GLU A 111 -32.98 -0.84 -24.64
N LYS A 112 -33.86 -1.10 -25.61
CA LYS A 112 -33.51 -1.38 -27.01
C LYS A 112 -32.51 -2.54 -27.18
N LYS A 113 -32.58 -3.52 -26.28
CA LYS A 113 -31.74 -4.73 -26.29
C LYS A 113 -32.57 -6.01 -26.25
N PRO A 114 -33.47 -6.25 -27.23
CA PRO A 114 -34.25 -7.48 -27.25
C PRO A 114 -33.34 -8.71 -27.43
N LEU A 115 -33.74 -9.84 -26.87
CA LEU A 115 -33.08 -11.11 -27.15
C LEU A 115 -33.50 -11.63 -28.52
N SER A 116 -32.57 -12.24 -29.23
CA SER A 116 -32.88 -13.02 -30.44
C SER A 116 -33.52 -14.36 -30.09
N GLU A 117 -34.26 -14.94 -31.04
CA GLU A 117 -34.85 -16.28 -30.89
C GLU A 117 -33.81 -17.34 -30.51
N GLN A 118 -32.59 -17.22 -31.04
CA GLN A 118 -31.50 -18.13 -30.72
C GLN A 118 -31.04 -17.98 -29.26
N GLN A 119 -30.94 -16.76 -28.74
CA GLN A 119 -30.57 -16.51 -27.35
C GLN A 119 -31.64 -17.03 -26.38
N ILE A 120 -32.93 -16.83 -26.69
CA ILE A 120 -34.05 -17.38 -25.91
C ILE A 120 -33.97 -18.92 -25.90
N ALA A 121 -33.75 -19.54 -27.06
CA ALA A 121 -33.61 -21.00 -27.16
C ALA A 121 -32.39 -21.53 -26.38
N THR A 122 -31.28 -20.80 -26.36
CA THR A 122 -30.11 -21.13 -25.54
C THR A 122 -30.44 -21.11 -24.04
N LEU A 123 -31.10 -20.05 -23.56
CA LEU A 123 -31.52 -19.94 -22.16
C LEU A 123 -32.48 -21.06 -21.78
N GLN A 124 -33.46 -21.36 -22.65
CA GLN A 124 -34.39 -22.46 -22.43
C GLN A 124 -33.66 -23.80 -22.29
N LYS A 125 -32.81 -24.17 -23.25
CA LYS A 125 -32.04 -25.42 -23.23
C LYS A 125 -31.14 -25.53 -22.01
N TRP A 126 -30.53 -24.42 -21.59
CA TRP A 126 -29.72 -24.39 -20.37
C TRP A 126 -30.56 -24.65 -19.11
N ILE A 127 -31.75 -24.05 -19.00
CA ILE A 127 -32.66 -24.33 -17.89
C ILE A 127 -33.14 -25.78 -17.90
N GLU A 128 -33.50 -26.33 -19.07
CA GLU A 128 -33.87 -27.74 -19.24
C GLU A 128 -32.76 -28.69 -18.76
N ALA A 129 -31.50 -28.32 -19.01
CA ALA A 129 -30.32 -29.05 -18.57
C ALA A 129 -30.02 -28.92 -17.06
N GLY A 130 -30.89 -28.25 -16.28
CA GLY A 130 -30.73 -28.07 -14.84
C GLY A 130 -30.09 -26.74 -14.44
N ALA A 131 -29.95 -25.79 -15.37
CA ALA A 131 -29.37 -24.46 -15.14
C ALA A 131 -28.04 -24.46 -14.37
N PRO A 132 -27.03 -25.28 -14.75
CA PRO A 132 -25.76 -25.33 -14.02
C PRO A 132 -25.10 -23.95 -14.00
N PHE A 133 -24.89 -23.41 -12.80
CA PHE A 133 -24.17 -22.16 -12.58
C PHE A 133 -22.66 -22.38 -12.57
N GLN A 134 -21.91 -21.40 -13.06
CA GLN A 134 -20.46 -21.34 -12.94
C GLN A 134 -20.06 -19.89 -12.68
N ASP A 135 -19.14 -19.67 -11.74
CA ASP A 135 -18.54 -18.35 -11.51
C ASP A 135 -17.84 -17.85 -12.78
N HIS A 136 -17.65 -16.54 -12.91
CA HIS A 136 -16.90 -15.99 -14.04
C HIS A 136 -15.46 -16.55 -14.05
N TRP A 137 -14.98 -16.97 -15.21
CA TRP A 137 -13.72 -17.71 -15.38
C TRP A 137 -12.49 -17.03 -14.74
N ALA A 138 -12.50 -15.70 -14.67
CA ALA A 138 -11.42 -14.91 -14.07
C ALA A 138 -11.27 -15.10 -12.55
N PHE A 139 -12.34 -15.53 -11.87
CA PHE A 139 -12.35 -15.76 -10.42
C PHE A 139 -12.31 -17.24 -10.04
N VAL A 140 -12.25 -18.14 -11.03
CA VAL A 140 -12.09 -19.57 -10.83
C VAL A 140 -10.63 -19.94 -10.99
N ARG A 141 -10.10 -20.71 -10.03
CA ARG A 141 -8.72 -21.20 -10.12
C ARG A 141 -8.56 -22.06 -11.38
N PRO A 142 -7.62 -21.76 -12.29
CA PRO A 142 -7.41 -22.59 -13.47
C PRO A 142 -6.81 -23.94 -13.06
N GLU A 143 -7.38 -25.02 -13.61
CA GLU A 143 -6.87 -26.37 -13.45
C GLU A 143 -6.05 -26.79 -14.66
N ARG A 144 -4.96 -27.55 -14.43
CA ARG A 144 -4.16 -28.07 -15.53
C ARG A 144 -4.97 -29.17 -16.25
N PRO A 145 -5.24 -29.05 -17.55
CA PRO A 145 -5.98 -30.07 -18.27
C PRO A 145 -5.18 -31.38 -18.34
N ALA A 146 -5.86 -32.51 -18.22
CA ALA A 146 -5.27 -33.81 -18.52
C ALA A 146 -5.00 -33.89 -20.03
N MET A 147 -3.73 -33.97 -20.41
CA MET A 147 -3.31 -34.05 -21.80
C MET A 147 -2.48 -35.31 -22.01
N GLU A 148 -2.70 -35.99 -23.15
CA GLU A 148 -1.81 -37.07 -23.56
C GLU A 148 -0.42 -36.51 -23.89
N ALA A 149 0.63 -37.24 -23.49
CA ALA A 149 1.99 -36.85 -23.82
C ALA A 149 2.20 -36.95 -25.33
N THR A 150 2.39 -35.79 -25.97
CA THR A 150 2.73 -35.68 -27.39
C THR A 150 4.18 -35.26 -27.55
N ASP A 151 4.78 -35.56 -28.70
CA ASP A 151 6.11 -35.05 -29.07
C ASP A 151 6.12 -33.52 -29.28
N SER A 152 4.94 -32.88 -29.41
CA SER A 152 4.75 -31.43 -29.49
C SER A 152 4.60 -30.78 -28.11
N HIS A 153 4.95 -29.49 -28.03
CA HIS A 153 4.74 -28.69 -26.82
C HIS A 153 3.24 -28.72 -26.43
N PRO A 154 2.87 -28.82 -25.14
CA PRO A 154 1.47 -28.96 -24.75
C PRO A 154 0.55 -27.83 -25.26
N ILE A 155 1.06 -26.59 -25.31
CA ILE A 155 0.31 -25.46 -25.89
C ILE A 155 -0.01 -25.70 -27.37
N ASP A 156 0.93 -26.27 -28.12
CA ASP A 156 0.74 -26.56 -29.53
C ASP A 156 -0.38 -27.58 -29.74
N SER A 157 -0.41 -28.62 -28.92
CA SER A 157 -1.45 -29.64 -28.96
C SER A 157 -2.85 -29.06 -28.67
N LEU A 158 -2.96 -28.10 -27.75
CA LEU A 158 -4.23 -27.39 -27.48
C LEU A 158 -4.68 -26.53 -28.68
N VAL A 159 -3.74 -25.82 -29.30
CA VAL A 159 -4.02 -24.99 -30.48
C VAL A 159 -4.45 -25.87 -31.65
N ASP A 160 -3.74 -26.97 -31.91
CA ASP A 160 -4.03 -27.88 -33.03
C ASP A 160 -5.37 -28.60 -32.87
N ALA A 161 -5.75 -28.97 -31.66
CA ALA A 161 -7.06 -29.53 -31.37
C ALA A 161 -8.18 -28.55 -31.76
N THR A 162 -8.01 -27.27 -31.45
CA THR A 162 -8.98 -26.23 -31.78
C THR A 162 -9.02 -25.92 -33.28
N LEU A 163 -7.85 -25.78 -33.92
CA LEU A 163 -7.74 -25.56 -35.36
C LEU A 163 -8.41 -26.70 -36.14
N SER A 164 -8.17 -27.95 -35.73
CA SER A 164 -8.77 -29.13 -36.35
C SER A 164 -10.29 -29.12 -36.28
N LYS A 165 -10.87 -28.79 -35.11
CA LYS A 165 -12.34 -28.63 -34.95
C LYS A 165 -12.90 -27.54 -35.86
N LYS A 166 -12.15 -26.45 -36.06
CA LYS A 166 -12.52 -25.33 -36.94
C LYS A 166 -12.15 -25.56 -38.41
N GLN A 167 -11.60 -26.72 -38.76
CA GLN A 167 -11.11 -27.03 -40.12
C GLN A 167 -10.05 -26.03 -40.62
N MET A 168 -9.28 -25.45 -39.70
CA MET A 168 -8.18 -24.53 -39.96
C MET A 168 -6.84 -25.25 -39.84
N LYS A 169 -5.80 -24.68 -40.45
CA LYS A 169 -4.41 -25.18 -40.37
C LYS A 169 -3.51 -24.08 -39.84
N ARG A 170 -2.36 -24.47 -39.27
CA ARG A 170 -1.32 -23.53 -38.88
C ARG A 170 -0.82 -22.73 -40.08
N SER A 171 -0.48 -21.47 -39.83
CA SER A 171 0.29 -20.67 -40.77
C SER A 171 1.67 -21.30 -40.99
N PRO A 172 2.28 -21.15 -42.19
CA PRO A 172 3.63 -21.63 -42.44
C PRO A 172 4.63 -20.98 -41.48
N THR A 173 5.67 -21.73 -41.11
CA THR A 173 6.78 -21.21 -40.30
C THR A 173 7.48 -20.08 -41.04
N ALA A 174 7.79 -18.99 -40.33
CA ALA A 174 8.49 -17.86 -40.94
C ALA A 174 9.94 -18.26 -41.29
N PRO A 175 10.54 -17.67 -42.34
CA PRO A 175 11.95 -17.86 -42.63
C PRO A 175 12.86 -17.48 -41.45
N ASP A 176 14.02 -18.14 -41.35
CA ASP A 176 15.00 -17.98 -40.28
C ASP A 176 15.38 -16.53 -39.97
N TYR A 177 15.58 -15.69 -40.99
CA TYR A 177 15.93 -14.28 -40.79
C TYR A 177 14.81 -13.48 -40.12
N ILE A 178 13.54 -13.86 -40.35
CA ILE A 178 12.38 -13.26 -39.68
C ILE A 178 12.31 -13.76 -38.24
N LEU A 179 12.51 -15.07 -38.02
CA LEU A 179 12.51 -15.66 -36.68
C LEU A 179 13.61 -15.06 -35.81
N CYS A 180 14.85 -15.01 -36.32
CA CYS A 180 15.98 -14.37 -35.64
C CYS A 180 15.67 -12.92 -35.28
N ARG A 181 15.17 -12.12 -36.25
CA ARG A 181 14.81 -10.72 -35.98
C ARG A 181 13.73 -10.59 -34.90
N ARG A 182 12.68 -11.43 -34.93
CA ARG A 182 11.59 -11.40 -33.94
C ARG A 182 12.11 -11.75 -32.55
N LEU A 183 12.84 -12.85 -32.40
CA LEU A 183 13.42 -13.29 -31.11
C LEU A 183 14.23 -12.18 -30.44
N TYR A 184 15.11 -11.53 -31.20
CA TYR A 184 15.96 -10.47 -30.70
C TYR A 184 15.16 -9.21 -30.28
N LEU A 185 14.16 -8.80 -31.07
CA LEU A 185 13.30 -7.66 -30.73
C LEU A 185 12.35 -7.96 -29.57
N ASP A 186 11.84 -9.18 -29.48
CA ASP A 186 10.87 -9.61 -28.48
C ASP A 186 11.56 -9.82 -27.13
N LEU A 187 12.69 -10.55 -27.11
CA LEU A 187 13.36 -10.93 -25.86
C LEU A 187 14.25 -9.82 -25.30
N ILE A 188 15.01 -9.10 -26.14
CA ILE A 188 15.98 -8.10 -25.67
C ILE A 188 15.79 -6.70 -26.26
N GLY A 189 14.78 -6.50 -27.10
CA GLY A 189 14.41 -5.17 -27.61
C GLY A 189 15.28 -4.59 -28.72
N LEU A 190 16.30 -5.31 -29.19
CA LEU A 190 17.26 -4.83 -30.19
C LEU A 190 17.30 -5.79 -31.38
N PRO A 191 17.54 -5.33 -32.62
CA PRO A 191 17.74 -6.22 -33.75
C PRO A 191 19.06 -7.00 -33.64
N PRO A 192 19.17 -8.19 -34.26
CA PRO A 192 20.41 -8.97 -34.26
C PRO A 192 21.51 -8.27 -35.06
N SER A 193 22.76 -8.38 -34.60
CA SER A 193 23.95 -8.02 -35.39
C SER A 193 24.23 -9.06 -36.49
N PRO A 194 25.08 -8.74 -37.49
CA PRO A 194 25.51 -9.72 -38.49
C PRO A 194 26.15 -10.99 -37.88
N GLU A 195 26.93 -10.86 -36.82
CA GLU A 195 27.57 -11.97 -36.11
C GLU A 195 26.53 -12.81 -35.37
N GLN A 196 25.54 -12.16 -34.74
CA GLN A 196 24.42 -12.82 -34.06
C GLN A 196 23.52 -13.58 -35.05
N TRP A 197 23.33 -13.04 -36.26
CA TRP A 197 22.66 -13.76 -37.34
C TRP A 197 23.41 -15.02 -37.75
N GLN A 198 24.73 -14.93 -37.95
CA GLN A 198 25.56 -16.10 -38.27
C GLN A 198 25.52 -17.14 -37.14
N ALA A 199 25.54 -16.70 -35.88
CA ALA A 199 25.38 -17.57 -34.72
C ALA A 199 24.00 -18.25 -34.73
N PHE A 200 22.91 -17.52 -34.99
CA PHE A 200 21.57 -18.11 -35.11
C PHE A 200 21.51 -19.21 -36.19
N GLN A 201 22.16 -19.01 -37.33
CA GLN A 201 22.22 -20.03 -38.39
C GLN A 201 22.96 -21.31 -37.96
N ALA A 202 23.93 -21.19 -37.05
CA ALA A 202 24.71 -22.32 -36.55
C ALA A 202 24.04 -23.00 -35.33
N ASP A 203 23.53 -22.21 -34.39
CA ASP A 203 22.99 -22.67 -33.11
C ASP A 203 21.51 -23.08 -33.20
N GLY A 204 20.76 -22.48 -34.13
CA GLY A 204 19.32 -22.67 -34.29
C GLY A 204 18.48 -21.93 -33.25
N LEU A 205 17.15 -22.11 -33.37
CA LEU A 205 16.15 -21.37 -32.60
C LEU A 205 16.20 -21.65 -31.08
N PRO A 206 16.18 -22.91 -30.58
CA PRO A 206 16.12 -23.16 -29.15
C PRO A 206 17.33 -22.61 -28.38
N ALA A 207 18.54 -22.87 -28.87
CA ALA A 207 19.76 -22.38 -28.24
C ALA A 207 19.86 -20.84 -28.27
N THR A 208 19.34 -20.19 -29.32
CA THR A 208 19.29 -18.72 -29.35
C THR A 208 18.30 -18.17 -28.33
N VAL A 209 17.13 -18.81 -28.17
CA VAL A 209 16.15 -18.43 -27.14
C VAL A 209 16.79 -18.49 -25.75
N ASP A 210 17.43 -19.60 -25.40
CA ASP A 210 18.08 -19.77 -24.10
C ASP A 210 19.16 -18.71 -23.85
N LYS A 211 19.98 -18.41 -24.87
CA LYS A 211 21.01 -17.35 -24.80
C LYS A 211 20.42 -15.96 -24.58
N LEU A 212 19.29 -15.66 -25.20
CA LEU A 212 18.63 -14.36 -25.08
C LEU A 212 17.90 -14.21 -23.75
N LEU A 213 17.24 -15.26 -23.26
CA LEU A 213 16.62 -15.29 -21.93
C LEU A 213 17.67 -15.13 -20.81
N ALA A 214 18.85 -15.72 -20.97
CA ALA A 214 19.96 -15.55 -20.03
C ALA A 214 20.70 -14.19 -20.15
N SER A 215 20.30 -13.33 -21.09
CA SER A 215 20.92 -12.01 -21.25
C SER A 215 20.39 -11.02 -20.22
N PRO A 216 21.22 -10.19 -19.57
CA PRO A 216 20.71 -9.15 -18.66
C PRO A 216 19.78 -8.14 -19.33
N ARG A 217 19.87 -8.02 -20.67
CA ARG A 217 19.00 -7.16 -21.50
C ARG A 217 17.56 -7.67 -21.56
N PHE A 218 17.31 -8.93 -21.21
CA PHE A 218 15.96 -9.48 -21.11
C PHE A 218 15.16 -8.72 -20.04
N GLY A 219 15.71 -8.61 -18.83
CA GLY A 219 15.13 -7.84 -17.74
C GLY A 219 14.96 -6.37 -18.10
N GLU A 220 15.94 -5.73 -18.76
CA GLU A 220 15.82 -4.33 -19.23
C GLU A 220 14.63 -4.14 -20.17
N LYS A 221 14.44 -5.06 -21.12
CA LYS A 221 13.34 -5.02 -22.10
C LYS A 221 11.98 -5.25 -21.44
N TRP A 222 11.88 -6.24 -20.55
CA TRP A 222 10.60 -6.64 -19.97
C TRP A 222 10.19 -5.77 -18.78
N ALA A 223 11.15 -5.27 -17.99
CA ALA A 223 10.87 -4.39 -16.86
C ALA A 223 10.06 -3.18 -17.28
N ARG A 224 10.34 -2.56 -18.43
CA ARG A 224 9.62 -1.36 -18.91
C ARG A 224 8.08 -1.52 -18.88
N HIS A 225 7.57 -2.72 -19.15
CA HIS A 225 6.14 -3.00 -19.14
C HIS A 225 5.58 -2.96 -17.72
N TRP A 226 6.31 -3.52 -16.76
CA TRP A 226 5.97 -3.42 -15.34
C TRP A 226 6.14 -2.00 -14.82
N LEU A 227 7.22 -1.32 -15.20
CA LEU A 227 7.48 0.08 -14.82
C LEU A 227 6.34 1.01 -15.26
N ASP A 228 5.82 0.84 -16.48
CA ASP A 228 4.66 1.60 -16.99
C ASP A 228 3.41 1.34 -16.14
N VAL A 229 3.09 0.07 -15.87
CA VAL A 229 1.90 -0.33 -15.08
C VAL A 229 2.01 0.15 -13.63
N ALA A 230 3.22 0.12 -13.07
CA ALA A 230 3.54 0.59 -11.73
C ALA A 230 3.75 2.11 -11.64
N ARG A 231 3.57 2.87 -12.74
CA ARG A 231 3.66 4.34 -12.80
C ARG A 231 5.04 4.90 -12.44
N TYR A 232 6.10 4.20 -12.83
CA TYR A 232 7.44 4.70 -12.67
C TYR A 232 7.64 6.03 -13.42
N SER A 233 8.22 7.02 -12.73
CA SER A 233 8.70 8.25 -13.32
C SER A 233 10.02 8.68 -12.69
N ASP A 234 10.84 9.42 -13.45
CA ASP A 234 12.02 10.11 -12.93
C ASP A 234 11.67 11.49 -12.34
N THR A 235 10.38 11.86 -12.34
CA THR A 235 9.84 13.10 -11.78
C THR A 235 8.58 12.88 -10.92
N ASN A 236 8.17 13.89 -10.16
CA ASN A 236 7.06 13.84 -9.22
C ASN A 236 5.67 13.70 -9.88
N GLY A 237 5.53 14.09 -11.15
CA GLY A 237 4.31 13.94 -11.94
C GLY A 237 3.15 14.85 -11.53
N TYR A 238 3.38 15.85 -10.68
CA TYR A 238 2.37 16.78 -10.17
C TYR A 238 2.66 18.23 -10.62
N GLU A 239 1.96 19.23 -10.07
CA GLU A 239 2.17 20.66 -10.41
C GLU A 239 3.64 21.06 -10.40
N LYS A 240 4.31 20.80 -9.28
CA LYS A 240 5.76 20.97 -9.14
C LYS A 240 6.48 19.70 -9.54
N ASP A 241 6.66 19.52 -10.85
CA ASP A 241 7.27 18.33 -11.42
C ASP A 241 8.81 18.28 -11.24
N LEU A 242 9.24 18.12 -9.98
CA LEU A 242 10.66 17.96 -9.65
C LEU A 242 11.16 16.56 -9.95
N ARG A 243 12.48 16.41 -10.06
CA ARG A 243 13.11 15.09 -10.17
C ARG A 243 12.94 14.29 -8.88
N ARG A 244 12.74 12.98 -9.01
CA ARG A 244 12.73 12.03 -7.89
C ARG A 244 13.76 10.93 -8.08
N GLU A 245 14.28 10.42 -6.97
CA GLU A 245 15.27 9.34 -6.97
C GLU A 245 14.58 7.99 -6.75
N GLN A 246 14.26 7.28 -7.83
CA GLN A 246 13.58 5.96 -7.79
C GLN A 246 14.31 4.87 -8.60
N TRP A 247 15.54 5.17 -9.06
CA TRP A 247 16.34 4.26 -9.88
C TRP A 247 16.60 2.91 -9.21
N ALA A 248 16.70 2.87 -7.88
CA ALA A 248 16.97 1.65 -7.14
C ALA A 248 15.80 0.64 -7.27
N TRP A 249 14.56 1.13 -7.22
CA TRP A 249 13.38 0.29 -7.43
C TRP A 249 13.30 -0.20 -8.88
N ARG A 250 13.58 0.67 -9.87
CA ARG A 250 13.66 0.28 -11.28
C ARG A 250 14.67 -0.85 -11.51
N ASP A 251 15.88 -0.69 -10.97
CA ASP A 251 16.97 -1.67 -11.14
C ASP A 251 16.67 -2.97 -10.39
N TRP A 252 15.95 -2.89 -9.28
CA TRP A 252 15.42 -4.06 -8.59
C TRP A 252 14.42 -4.83 -9.46
N VAL A 253 13.48 -4.16 -10.16
CA VAL A 253 12.55 -4.84 -11.10
C VAL A 253 13.30 -5.54 -12.23
N VAL A 254 14.31 -4.88 -12.80
CA VAL A 254 15.16 -5.46 -13.85
C VAL A 254 15.87 -6.72 -13.34
N THR A 255 16.46 -6.65 -12.14
CA THR A 255 17.14 -7.77 -11.50
C THR A 255 16.16 -8.91 -11.22
N ALA A 256 14.99 -8.63 -10.63
CA ALA A 256 13.99 -9.65 -10.31
C ALA A 256 13.51 -10.43 -11.53
N LEU A 257 13.36 -9.77 -12.69
CA LEU A 257 13.02 -10.43 -13.95
C LEU A 257 14.16 -11.29 -14.50
N ASN A 258 15.41 -10.81 -14.42
CA ASN A 258 16.58 -11.56 -14.87
C ASN A 258 16.86 -12.79 -13.99
N GLU A 259 16.49 -12.75 -12.71
CA GLU A 259 16.60 -13.86 -11.76
C GLU A 259 15.44 -14.87 -11.85
N ASP A 260 14.48 -14.65 -12.75
CA ASP A 260 13.25 -15.44 -12.87
C ASP A 260 12.51 -15.56 -11.52
N LYS A 261 12.41 -14.43 -10.81
CA LYS A 261 11.75 -14.39 -9.49
C LYS A 261 10.30 -14.88 -9.62
N PRO A 262 9.87 -15.87 -8.81
CA PRO A 262 8.48 -16.31 -8.82
C PRO A 262 7.51 -15.15 -8.63
N TYR A 263 6.49 -15.07 -9.48
CA TYR A 263 5.58 -13.92 -9.51
C TYR A 263 4.92 -13.63 -8.14
N ASN A 264 4.57 -14.68 -7.39
CA ASN A 264 4.03 -14.53 -6.04
C ASN A 264 5.02 -13.81 -5.10
N GLN A 265 6.30 -14.17 -5.16
CA GLN A 265 7.34 -13.53 -4.35
C GLN A 265 7.60 -12.09 -4.83
N PHE A 266 7.62 -11.87 -6.14
CA PHE A 266 7.76 -10.54 -6.74
C PHE A 266 6.66 -9.58 -6.30
N VAL A 267 5.42 -10.04 -6.17
CA VAL A 267 4.30 -9.25 -5.65
C VAL A 267 4.38 -9.05 -4.14
N ILE A 268 4.67 -10.11 -3.36
CA ILE A 268 4.79 -10.02 -1.89
C ILE A 268 5.85 -8.99 -1.49
N GLU A 269 7.04 -9.03 -2.12
CA GLU A 269 8.12 -8.09 -1.81
C GLU A 269 7.75 -6.64 -2.16
N GLN A 270 6.90 -6.40 -3.16
CA GLN A 270 6.46 -5.06 -3.55
C GLN A 270 5.33 -4.49 -2.69
N ILE A 271 4.46 -5.34 -2.13
CA ILE A 271 3.33 -4.90 -1.30
C ILE A 271 3.70 -4.85 0.18
N ALA A 272 4.53 -5.77 0.66
CA ALA A 272 4.79 -5.97 2.08
C ALA A 272 6.25 -6.36 2.38
N GLY A 273 7.20 -5.93 1.53
CA GLY A 273 8.61 -6.30 1.67
C GLY A 273 9.24 -5.79 2.97
N ASP A 274 8.84 -4.59 3.41
CA ASP A 274 9.23 -3.99 4.68
C ASP A 274 8.68 -4.71 5.91
N LEU A 275 7.55 -5.42 5.75
CA LEU A 275 6.92 -6.23 6.80
C LEU A 275 7.46 -7.67 6.87
N LEU A 276 8.36 -8.07 5.95
CA LEU A 276 8.96 -9.38 5.99
C LEU A 276 9.91 -9.52 7.20
N PRO A 277 9.90 -10.66 7.90
CA PRO A 277 10.87 -10.92 8.96
C PRO A 277 12.30 -10.79 8.44
N ASN A 278 13.12 -9.99 9.13
CA ASN A 278 14.49 -9.67 8.72
C ASN A 278 14.58 -9.06 7.30
N ALA A 279 13.65 -8.16 6.96
CA ALA A 279 13.62 -7.45 5.68
C ALA A 279 15.01 -6.93 5.28
N THR A 280 15.45 -7.35 4.10
CA THR A 280 16.71 -6.90 3.50
C THR A 280 16.53 -5.54 2.84
N GLN A 281 17.64 -4.91 2.44
CA GLN A 281 17.56 -3.68 1.65
C GLN A 281 16.76 -3.88 0.35
N ASP A 282 16.86 -5.04 -0.29
CA ASP A 282 16.11 -5.32 -1.52
C ASP A 282 14.60 -5.42 -1.25
N ASN A 283 14.18 -5.92 -0.08
CA ASN A 283 12.76 -5.94 0.29
C ASN A 283 12.23 -4.53 0.56
N LEU A 284 13.04 -3.67 1.19
CA LEU A 284 12.71 -2.25 1.38
C LEU A 284 12.63 -1.51 0.04
N ILE A 285 13.57 -1.77 -0.86
CA ILE A 285 13.57 -1.20 -2.22
C ILE A 285 12.31 -1.66 -2.94
N ALA A 286 12.00 -2.96 -2.95
CA ALA A 286 10.84 -3.54 -3.63
C ALA A 286 9.52 -2.87 -3.20
N THR A 287 9.35 -2.61 -1.90
CA THR A 287 8.17 -1.92 -1.34
C THR A 287 7.98 -0.51 -1.89
N GLY A 288 9.01 0.07 -2.51
CA GLY A 288 8.94 1.30 -3.30
C GLY A 288 7.89 1.30 -4.42
N PHE A 289 7.35 0.13 -4.82
CA PHE A 289 6.18 0.02 -5.68
C PHE A 289 5.00 0.88 -5.19
N LEU A 290 4.74 0.89 -3.88
CA LEU A 290 3.67 1.68 -3.26
C LEU A 290 3.98 3.19 -3.24
N ARG A 291 5.22 3.60 -3.53
CA ARG A 291 5.67 5.00 -3.56
C ARG A 291 5.79 5.56 -4.99
N ASN A 292 5.30 4.83 -5.98
CA ASN A 292 5.30 5.30 -7.36
C ASN A 292 4.17 6.31 -7.67
N SER A 293 3.25 6.54 -6.73
CA SER A 293 2.26 7.63 -6.80
C SER A 293 2.91 8.99 -7.10
N MET A 294 2.11 9.90 -7.65
CA MET A 294 2.53 11.29 -7.82
C MET A 294 2.84 11.91 -6.44
N ILE A 295 3.77 12.86 -6.41
CA ILE A 295 4.18 13.58 -5.18
C ILE A 295 3.84 15.07 -5.33
N ASN A 296 3.11 15.62 -4.37
CA ASN A 296 2.80 17.04 -4.33
C ASN A 296 3.73 17.75 -3.34
N GLU A 297 4.48 18.75 -3.84
CA GLU A 297 5.39 19.60 -3.06
C GLU A 297 5.02 21.09 -3.18
N GLU A 298 3.77 21.40 -3.50
CA GLU A 298 3.24 22.75 -3.50
C GLU A 298 3.29 23.36 -2.08
N GLY A 299 3.63 24.65 -1.97
CA GLY A 299 3.76 25.32 -0.67
C GLY A 299 2.47 25.46 0.15
N ALA A 300 1.30 25.28 -0.48
CA ALA A 300 -0.02 25.37 0.15
C ALA A 300 -0.74 24.02 0.23
N ILE A 301 0.00 22.92 0.10
CA ILE A 301 -0.55 21.57 0.25
C ILE A 301 -1.17 21.38 1.63
N VAL A 302 -2.37 20.82 1.68
CA VAL A 302 -2.94 20.26 2.92
C VAL A 302 -2.44 18.82 3.03
N PRO A 303 -1.49 18.50 3.93
CA PRO A 303 -0.83 17.19 3.92
C PRO A 303 -1.81 16.02 4.05
N GLU A 304 -2.81 16.15 4.93
CA GLU A 304 -3.81 15.10 5.14
C GLU A 304 -4.70 14.87 3.91
N GLN A 305 -5.10 15.94 3.22
CA GLN A 305 -5.85 15.82 1.97
C GLN A 305 -5.01 15.06 0.94
N PHE A 306 -3.74 15.44 0.79
CA PHE A 306 -2.88 14.81 -0.20
C PHE A 306 -2.57 13.35 0.14
N ARG A 307 -2.37 13.02 1.42
CA ARG A 307 -2.21 11.65 1.90
C ARG A 307 -3.37 10.76 1.47
N MET A 308 -4.61 11.29 1.48
CA MET A 308 -5.79 10.57 0.97
C MET A 308 -5.79 10.43 -0.55
N VAL A 309 -5.45 11.49 -1.29
CA VAL A 309 -5.31 11.44 -2.76
C VAL A 309 -4.29 10.37 -3.17
N GLU A 310 -3.14 10.36 -2.49
CA GLU A 310 -2.09 9.38 -2.71
C GLU A 310 -2.54 7.96 -2.37
N MET A 311 -3.28 7.76 -1.27
CA MET A 311 -3.82 6.46 -0.90
C MET A 311 -4.80 5.92 -1.95
N PHE A 312 -5.67 6.77 -2.49
CA PHE A 312 -6.58 6.37 -3.58
C PHE A 312 -5.80 5.99 -4.85
N ASP A 313 -4.72 6.71 -5.16
CA ASP A 313 -3.84 6.39 -6.28
C ASP A 313 -3.18 5.01 -6.10
N ARG A 314 -2.67 4.73 -4.89
CA ARG A 314 -2.10 3.42 -4.51
C ARG A 314 -3.09 2.28 -4.64
N MET A 315 -4.30 2.47 -4.11
CA MET A 315 -5.39 1.50 -4.21
C MET A 315 -5.72 1.16 -5.67
N ASP A 316 -5.71 2.16 -6.54
CA ASP A 316 -5.92 1.96 -7.97
C ASP A 316 -4.75 1.24 -8.64
N CYS A 317 -3.51 1.59 -8.27
CA CYS A 317 -2.31 0.93 -8.79
C CYS A 317 -2.30 -0.56 -8.41
N VAL A 318 -2.52 -0.89 -7.13
CA VAL A 318 -2.61 -2.28 -6.65
C VAL A 318 -3.75 -3.03 -7.36
N GLY A 319 -4.92 -2.41 -7.48
CA GLY A 319 -6.06 -2.98 -8.19
C GLY A 319 -5.71 -3.37 -9.62
N LYS A 320 -5.19 -2.43 -10.41
CA LYS A 320 -4.92 -2.63 -11.84
C LYS A 320 -3.67 -3.48 -12.10
N ALA A 321 -2.60 -3.26 -11.35
CA ALA A 321 -1.30 -3.91 -11.58
C ALA A 321 -1.23 -5.33 -11.03
N VAL A 322 -1.84 -5.59 -9.87
CA VAL A 322 -1.70 -6.85 -9.14
C VAL A 322 -2.97 -7.69 -9.25
N LEU A 323 -4.14 -7.10 -8.97
CA LEU A 323 -5.41 -7.84 -9.00
C LEU A 323 -5.97 -7.98 -10.42
N GLY A 324 -5.56 -7.10 -11.34
CA GLY A 324 -6.15 -7.00 -12.67
C GLY A 324 -7.60 -6.49 -12.65
N LEU A 325 -7.98 -5.74 -11.60
CA LEU A 325 -9.34 -5.22 -11.38
C LEU A 325 -9.36 -3.69 -11.29
N THR A 326 -10.42 -3.07 -11.77
CA THR A 326 -10.64 -1.64 -11.58
C THR A 326 -11.31 -1.37 -10.24
N THR A 327 -10.52 -1.08 -9.20
CA THR A 327 -11.07 -0.89 -7.85
C THR A 327 -11.71 0.48 -7.63
N GLN A 328 -11.47 1.46 -8.51
CA GLN A 328 -11.87 2.86 -8.33
C GLN A 328 -13.37 3.09 -8.14
N CYS A 329 -14.26 2.37 -8.83
CA CYS A 329 -15.70 2.57 -8.64
C CYS A 329 -16.11 2.23 -7.20
N ALA A 330 -15.44 1.25 -6.59
CA ALA A 330 -15.68 0.79 -5.22
C ALA A 330 -15.40 1.85 -4.14
N GLN A 331 -14.71 2.95 -4.50
CA GLN A 331 -14.47 4.07 -3.62
C GLN A 331 -15.78 4.72 -3.15
N CYS A 332 -16.73 4.95 -4.06
CA CYS A 332 -17.96 5.69 -3.75
C CYS A 332 -19.18 4.79 -3.51
N HIS A 333 -19.22 3.63 -4.15
CA HIS A 333 -20.32 2.65 -4.07
C HIS A 333 -19.77 1.27 -4.44
N SER A 334 -20.45 0.17 -4.11
CA SER A 334 -19.99 -1.17 -4.56
C SER A 334 -19.81 -1.22 -6.08
N HIS A 335 -18.78 -1.93 -6.55
CA HIS A 335 -18.37 -1.88 -7.94
C HIS A 335 -19.50 -2.34 -8.89
N LYS A 336 -19.62 -1.66 -10.03
CA LYS A 336 -20.77 -1.80 -10.95
C LYS A 336 -20.78 -3.07 -11.80
N PHE A 337 -19.61 -3.69 -11.99
CA PHE A 337 -19.45 -4.85 -12.88
C PHE A 337 -18.71 -6.01 -12.20
N ASP A 338 -17.56 -5.73 -11.61
CA ASP A 338 -16.79 -6.69 -10.81
C ASP A 338 -17.40 -6.96 -9.42
N PRO A 339 -17.19 -8.16 -8.86
CA PRO A 339 -17.70 -8.57 -7.54
C PRO A 339 -16.86 -7.98 -6.41
N LEU A 340 -16.81 -6.65 -6.32
CA LEU A 340 -16.09 -5.92 -5.28
C LEU A 340 -17.05 -4.97 -4.56
N THR A 341 -17.27 -5.21 -3.28
CA THR A 341 -18.09 -4.33 -2.44
C THR A 341 -17.30 -3.10 -1.98
N GLN A 342 -18.02 -2.04 -1.62
CA GLN A 342 -17.40 -0.86 -1.00
C GLN A 342 -16.73 -1.21 0.34
N GLU A 343 -17.30 -2.14 1.10
CA GLU A 343 -16.72 -2.60 2.37
C GLU A 343 -15.35 -3.27 2.14
N GLU A 344 -15.23 -4.15 1.14
CA GLU A 344 -13.96 -4.77 0.77
C GLU A 344 -12.92 -3.75 0.29
N TYR A 345 -13.35 -2.73 -0.48
CA TYR A 345 -12.46 -1.64 -0.90
C TYR A 345 -11.88 -0.89 0.31
N TYR A 346 -12.70 -0.49 1.27
CA TYR A 346 -12.22 0.20 2.46
C TYR A 346 -11.50 -0.72 3.46
N GLY A 347 -11.79 -2.02 3.45
CA GLY A 347 -11.03 -3.03 4.16
C GLY A 347 -9.59 -3.14 3.64
N MET A 348 -9.42 -3.21 2.32
CA MET A 348 -8.09 -3.15 1.68
C MET A 348 -7.40 -1.80 1.93
N PHE A 349 -8.13 -0.69 1.82
CA PHE A 349 -7.62 0.65 2.11
C PHE A 349 -7.03 0.72 3.52
N ALA A 350 -7.72 0.16 4.53
CA ALA A 350 -7.25 0.18 5.91
C ALA A 350 -5.89 -0.54 6.11
N TYR A 351 -5.60 -1.59 5.33
CA TYR A 351 -4.31 -2.28 5.37
C TYR A 351 -3.15 -1.42 4.85
N LEU A 352 -3.38 -0.58 3.84
CA LEU A 352 -2.37 0.32 3.28
C LEU A 352 -2.31 1.66 4.02
N ASN A 353 -3.42 2.06 4.66
CA ASN A 353 -3.57 3.34 5.37
C ASN A 353 -2.95 3.34 6.77
N ASN A 354 -1.79 2.71 6.91
CA ASN A 354 -0.93 2.71 8.09
C ASN A 354 0.54 3.03 7.74
N SER A 355 0.81 3.41 6.49
CA SER A 355 2.15 3.71 5.99
C SER A 355 2.54 5.17 6.24
N TYR A 356 3.78 5.39 6.67
CA TYR A 356 4.41 6.72 6.75
C TYR A 356 5.33 6.94 5.54
N GLU A 357 5.38 8.16 4.99
CA GLU A 357 6.26 8.51 3.86
C GLU A 357 7.73 8.70 4.30
N ALA A 358 8.34 7.62 4.75
CA ALA A 358 9.75 7.62 5.15
C ALA A 358 10.69 7.72 3.94
N ARG A 359 11.80 8.44 4.12
CA ARG A 359 12.95 8.38 3.20
C ARG A 359 13.88 7.26 3.68
N SER A 360 14.13 6.28 2.81
CA SER A 360 15.08 5.19 3.08
C SER A 360 16.35 5.36 2.27
N TRP A 361 17.47 4.94 2.84
CA TRP A 361 18.78 5.01 2.21
C TRP A 361 19.10 3.70 1.50
N VAL A 362 19.57 3.80 0.25
CA VAL A 362 20.11 2.67 -0.51
C VAL A 362 21.63 2.66 -0.35
N TYR A 363 22.15 1.60 0.28
CA TYR A 363 23.57 1.43 0.51
C TYR A 363 24.19 0.53 -0.54
N ASN A 364 25.38 0.90 -1.02
CA ASN A 364 26.20 0.00 -1.84
C ASN A 364 26.83 -1.12 -0.98
N GLN A 365 27.42 -2.12 -1.63
CA GLN A 365 28.00 -3.29 -0.96
C GLN A 365 29.04 -2.92 0.11
N GLN A 366 29.93 -1.94 -0.17
CA GLN A 366 30.95 -1.51 0.78
C GLN A 366 30.32 -0.83 2.01
N GLN A 367 29.29 -0.02 1.81
CA GLN A 367 28.54 0.62 2.89
C GLN A 367 27.77 -0.42 3.71
N GLN A 368 27.16 -1.42 3.08
CA GLN A 368 26.49 -2.52 3.79
C GLN A 368 27.46 -3.31 4.65
N GLN A 369 28.64 -3.65 4.13
CA GLN A 369 29.71 -4.32 4.91
C GLN A 369 30.11 -3.47 6.12
N LYS A 370 30.36 -2.17 5.91
CA LYS A 370 30.69 -1.25 7.01
C LYS A 370 29.58 -1.18 8.05
N ARG A 371 28.31 -1.15 7.63
CA ARG A 371 27.16 -1.17 8.56
C ARG A 371 27.12 -2.46 9.37
N ALA A 372 27.27 -3.61 8.71
CA ALA A 372 27.30 -4.92 9.37
C ALA A 372 28.43 -5.00 10.41
N ASP A 373 29.62 -4.49 10.07
CA ASP A 373 30.74 -4.43 11.01
C ASP A 373 30.47 -3.53 12.21
N VAL A 374 29.86 -2.35 12.00
CA VAL A 374 29.48 -1.44 13.08
C VAL A 374 28.43 -2.09 13.98
N PHE A 375 27.38 -2.70 13.43
CA PHE A 375 26.35 -3.37 14.23
C PHE A 375 26.91 -4.56 15.01
N ARG A 376 27.81 -5.33 14.41
CA ARG A 376 28.52 -6.41 15.11
C ARG A 376 29.34 -5.87 16.28
N GLN A 377 30.08 -4.77 16.09
CA GLN A 377 30.84 -4.14 17.18
C GLN A 377 29.92 -3.60 18.28
N ILE A 378 28.76 -3.02 17.93
CA ILE A 378 27.76 -2.59 18.91
C ILE A 378 27.28 -3.79 19.72
N GLN A 379 26.91 -4.90 19.07
CA GLN A 379 26.46 -6.11 19.75
C GLN A 379 27.54 -6.68 20.69
N GLU A 380 28.79 -6.75 20.21
CA GLU A 380 29.93 -7.21 21.02
C GLU A 380 30.12 -6.33 22.26
N LEU A 381 30.00 -5.00 22.13
CA LEU A 381 30.08 -4.06 23.26
C LEU A 381 28.91 -4.20 24.21
N GLU A 382 27.69 -4.36 23.70
CA GLU A 382 26.51 -4.60 24.54
C GLU A 382 26.64 -5.90 25.33
N ASP A 383 27.10 -6.98 24.70
CA ASP A 383 27.30 -8.26 25.36
C ASP A 383 28.39 -8.16 26.43
N GLN A 384 29.47 -7.42 26.17
CA GLN A 384 30.51 -7.13 27.17
C GLN A 384 29.95 -6.33 28.36
N ILE A 385 29.11 -5.32 28.12
CA ILE A 385 28.46 -4.54 29.18
C ILE A 385 27.52 -5.45 29.99
N LYS A 386 26.67 -6.26 29.33
CA LYS A 386 25.76 -7.19 29.99
C LYS A 386 26.52 -8.24 30.83
N GLN A 387 27.69 -8.68 30.38
CA GLN A 387 28.58 -9.57 31.14
C GLN A 387 29.24 -8.85 32.34
N ALA A 388 29.65 -7.60 32.18
CA ALA A 388 30.23 -6.80 33.26
C ALA A 388 29.21 -6.44 34.35
N TYR A 389 27.92 -6.37 33.99
CA TYR A 389 26.81 -6.08 34.88
C TYR A 389 25.80 -7.23 34.86
N PRO A 390 26.07 -8.40 35.49
CA PRO A 390 25.17 -9.56 35.42
C PRO A 390 23.77 -9.30 35.99
N ASP A 391 23.63 -8.31 36.88
CA ASP A 391 22.36 -7.86 37.45
C ASP A 391 21.75 -6.65 36.71
N TRP A 392 22.16 -6.38 35.47
CA TRP A 392 21.75 -5.18 34.73
C TRP A 392 20.22 -5.06 34.61
N GLN A 393 19.48 -6.16 34.45
CA GLN A 393 18.02 -6.12 34.38
C GLN A 393 17.42 -5.59 35.69
N THR A 394 17.95 -6.03 36.84
CA THR A 394 17.51 -5.55 38.15
C THR A 394 17.82 -4.07 38.32
N GLN A 395 19.01 -3.63 37.89
CA GLN A 395 19.42 -2.23 37.96
C GLN A 395 18.56 -1.34 37.04
N VAL A 396 18.28 -1.77 35.81
CA VAL A 396 17.39 -1.08 34.88
C VAL A 396 15.97 -1.01 35.42
N ASN A 397 15.47 -2.08 36.04
CA ASN A 397 14.14 -2.06 36.67
C ASN A 397 14.07 -1.10 37.86
N GLN A 398 15.10 -1.09 38.71
CA GLN A 398 15.19 -0.13 39.82
C GLN A 398 15.28 1.32 39.33
N PHE A 399 16.10 1.56 38.31
CA PHE A 399 16.18 2.85 37.62
C PHE A 399 14.81 3.25 37.08
N ALA A 400 14.09 2.34 36.42
CA ALA A 400 12.78 2.63 35.85
C ALA A 400 11.75 3.02 36.93
N VAL A 401 11.72 2.31 38.06
CA VAL A 401 10.86 2.66 39.21
C VAL A 401 11.22 4.04 39.75
N GLN A 402 12.51 4.35 39.89
CA GLN A 402 12.96 5.66 40.34
C GLN A 402 12.54 6.77 39.37
N GLN A 403 12.68 6.57 38.05
CA GLN A 403 12.25 7.56 37.05
C GLN A 403 10.73 7.76 37.04
N ALA A 404 9.94 6.69 37.18
CA ALA A 404 8.49 6.78 37.25
C ALA A 404 8.02 7.65 38.43
N GLN A 405 8.70 7.57 39.58
CA GLN A 405 8.41 8.43 40.74
C GLN A 405 8.67 9.91 40.45
N HIS A 406 9.77 10.24 39.75
CA HIS A 406 10.07 11.63 39.37
C HIS A 406 9.06 12.18 38.35
N ASN A 407 8.52 11.32 37.47
CA ASN A 407 7.52 11.72 36.48
C ASN A 407 6.14 12.02 37.09
N ALA A 408 5.80 11.44 38.25
CA ALA A 408 4.49 11.63 38.89
C ALA A 408 4.25 13.06 39.42
N ALA A 409 5.29 13.89 39.53
CA ALA A 409 5.21 15.24 40.08
C ALA A 409 4.83 16.33 39.04
N TRP A 410 4.39 15.93 37.84
CA TRP A 410 4.13 16.83 36.73
C TRP A 410 2.68 16.78 36.28
N THR A 411 2.06 17.95 36.14
CA THR A 411 0.70 18.10 35.60
C THR A 411 0.79 18.59 34.16
N THR A 412 0.39 17.75 33.20
CA THR A 412 0.32 18.14 31.79
C THR A 412 -0.72 19.25 31.60
N VAL A 413 -0.34 20.31 30.89
CA VAL A 413 -1.25 21.40 30.56
C VAL A 413 -1.93 21.10 29.24
N ARG A 414 -3.23 20.79 29.28
CA ARG A 414 -4.03 20.65 28.07
C ARG A 414 -4.32 22.02 27.48
N MET A 415 -3.77 22.28 26.30
CA MET A 415 -3.93 23.57 25.61
C MET A 415 -5.31 23.67 24.94
N HIS A 416 -6.03 24.76 25.16
CA HIS A 416 -7.32 25.01 24.51
C HIS A 416 -7.23 26.00 23.34
N ASP A 417 -6.14 26.76 23.26
CA ASP A 417 -5.85 27.67 22.15
C ASP A 417 -4.39 27.49 21.73
N MET A 418 -4.17 27.07 20.49
CA MET A 418 -2.86 26.73 19.94
C MET A 418 -2.74 27.40 18.58
N ASN A 419 -1.79 28.31 18.44
CA ASN A 419 -1.67 29.13 17.25
C ASN A 419 -0.21 29.42 16.93
N SER A 420 0.01 29.89 15.70
CA SER A 420 1.32 30.39 15.27
C SER A 420 1.22 31.84 14.82
N VAL A 421 2.35 32.55 14.85
CA VAL A 421 2.43 33.93 14.37
C VAL A 421 2.11 34.00 12.86
N SER A 422 2.47 32.98 12.09
CA SER A 422 2.18 32.92 10.65
C SER A 422 0.71 32.62 10.34
N GLY A 423 -0.03 31.96 11.25
CA GLY A 423 -1.37 31.42 10.98
C GLY A 423 -1.38 30.22 10.02
N LEU A 424 -0.21 29.71 9.62
CA LEU A 424 -0.06 28.61 8.65
C LEU A 424 0.24 27.26 9.34
N ASN A 425 0.18 27.22 10.67
CA ASN A 425 0.35 26.02 11.46
C ASN A 425 -0.97 25.54 12.02
N HIS A 426 -1.12 24.22 12.11
CA HIS A 426 -2.33 23.57 12.61
C HIS A 426 -1.96 22.58 13.73
N PRO A 427 -1.57 23.06 14.92
CA PRO A 427 -1.30 22.19 16.05
C PRO A 427 -2.53 21.35 16.43
N VAL A 428 -2.31 20.06 16.68
CA VAL A 428 -3.35 19.11 17.09
C VAL A 428 -2.93 18.34 18.32
N HIS A 429 -3.91 17.97 19.16
CA HIS A 429 -3.68 17.11 20.32
C HIS A 429 -3.62 15.64 19.94
N ASN A 430 -2.63 14.96 20.47
CA ASN A 430 -2.60 13.51 20.56
C ASN A 430 -3.37 13.02 21.79
N ALA A 431 -3.58 11.71 21.88
CA ALA A 431 -4.30 11.09 23.00
C ALA A 431 -3.60 11.28 24.36
N ASP A 432 -2.29 11.53 24.36
CA ASP A 432 -1.47 11.76 25.56
C ASP A 432 -1.25 13.25 25.89
N ASP A 433 -2.07 14.12 25.29
CA ASP A 433 -2.01 15.59 25.37
C ASP A 433 -0.68 16.19 24.88
N SER A 434 0.14 15.42 24.16
CA SER A 434 1.19 15.99 23.32
C SER A 434 0.59 16.71 22.11
N ILE A 435 1.29 17.72 21.61
CA ILE A 435 0.85 18.59 20.54
C ILE A 435 1.72 18.31 19.32
N LEU A 436 1.09 17.80 18.27
CA LEU A 436 1.72 17.61 16.96
C LEU A 436 1.52 18.88 16.13
N MET A 437 2.61 19.51 15.72
CA MET A 437 2.62 20.70 14.88
C MET A 437 2.43 20.31 13.42
N LEU A 438 1.25 20.55 12.86
CA LEU A 438 0.98 20.36 11.42
C LEU A 438 1.08 21.69 10.65
N GLY A 439 1.02 21.63 9.31
CA GLY A 439 1.12 22.80 8.43
C GLY A 439 2.57 23.21 8.13
N HIS A 440 2.81 24.51 7.95
CA HIS A 440 4.09 25.09 7.52
C HIS A 440 5.24 24.81 8.52
N THR A 441 6.47 24.64 8.05
CA THR A 441 7.59 24.16 8.90
C THR A 441 8.37 25.26 9.63
N SER A 442 7.93 26.52 9.53
CA SER A 442 8.58 27.67 10.18
C SER A 442 7.57 28.68 10.70
N SER A 443 7.55 28.88 12.02
CA SER A 443 6.86 29.96 12.72
C SER A 443 7.14 29.84 14.21
N ASP A 444 7.08 30.95 14.93
CA ASP A 444 6.89 30.93 16.38
C ASP A 444 5.48 30.45 16.70
N VAL A 445 5.33 29.75 17.81
CA VAL A 445 4.05 29.22 18.29
C VAL A 445 3.74 29.75 19.68
N TYR A 446 2.45 29.95 19.94
CA TYR A 446 1.95 30.22 21.27
C TYR A 446 0.83 29.24 21.63
N LEU A 447 0.95 28.69 22.83
CA LEU A 447 0.09 27.65 23.35
C LEU A 447 -0.54 28.17 24.64
N ILE A 448 -1.86 28.17 24.70
CA ILE A 448 -2.62 28.66 25.85
C ILE A 448 -3.42 27.51 26.45
N GLY A 449 -3.25 27.31 27.75
CA GLY A 449 -3.94 26.27 28.51
C GLY A 449 -4.30 26.73 29.92
N LYS A 450 -4.90 25.82 30.67
CA LYS A 450 -5.26 26.00 32.08
C LYS A 450 -4.73 24.85 32.92
N THR A 451 -4.48 25.12 34.19
CA THR A 451 -4.13 24.11 35.19
C THR A 451 -4.84 24.42 36.50
N ASP A 452 -5.07 23.37 37.29
CA ASP A 452 -5.64 23.46 38.64
C ASP A 452 -4.55 23.61 39.72
N LEU A 453 -3.26 23.69 39.33
CA LEU A 453 -2.17 23.97 40.26
C LEU A 453 -2.28 25.40 40.80
N GLU A 454 -2.48 25.52 42.12
CA GLU A 454 -2.53 26.81 42.81
C GLU A 454 -1.15 27.46 42.94
N GLN A 455 -0.12 26.63 43.13
CA GLN A 455 1.27 27.04 43.21
C GLN A 455 2.07 26.36 42.11
N VAL A 456 2.89 27.13 41.40
CA VAL A 456 3.75 26.61 40.34
C VAL A 456 5.16 27.12 40.51
N THR A 457 6.12 26.21 40.46
CA THR A 457 7.55 26.46 40.68
C THR A 457 8.37 26.28 39.41
N GLY A 458 7.88 25.53 38.43
CA GLY A 458 8.59 25.33 37.17
C GLY A 458 7.76 24.73 36.04
N VAL A 459 8.38 24.69 34.88
CA VAL A 459 7.82 24.25 33.60
C VAL A 459 8.71 23.16 33.03
N ARG A 460 8.10 22.06 32.59
CA ARG A 460 8.76 21.02 31.81
C ARG A 460 8.30 21.11 30.36
N LEU A 461 9.26 21.29 29.47
CA LEU A 461 9.08 21.21 28.04
C LEU A 461 9.65 19.87 27.54
N GLU A 462 8.78 19.02 27.04
CA GLU A 462 9.14 17.77 26.39
C GLU A 462 9.08 17.98 24.88
N VAL A 463 10.14 17.56 24.19
CA VAL A 463 10.24 17.58 22.73
C VAL A 463 10.28 16.12 22.29
N LEU A 464 9.21 15.66 21.67
CA LEU A 464 8.86 14.23 21.53
C LEU A 464 8.94 13.78 20.08
N THR A 465 9.32 12.53 19.86
CA THR A 465 9.31 11.88 18.54
C THR A 465 7.89 11.54 18.09
N HIS A 466 7.63 11.56 16.79
CA HIS A 466 6.34 11.15 16.23
C HIS A 466 6.52 10.45 14.87
N GLY A 467 5.63 9.49 14.54
CA GLY A 467 5.72 8.69 13.31
C GLY A 467 5.66 9.50 12.01
N ASP A 468 4.88 10.58 12.03
CA ASP A 468 4.73 11.51 10.88
C ASP A 468 5.89 12.50 10.71
N LEU A 469 6.86 12.52 11.62
CA LEU A 469 7.95 13.49 11.58
C LEU A 469 9.19 12.93 10.85
N PRO A 470 9.96 13.80 10.17
CA PRO A 470 11.20 13.38 9.49
C PRO A 470 12.12 12.59 10.41
N HIS A 471 12.63 11.47 9.90
CA HIS A 471 13.50 10.54 10.63
C HIS A 471 12.91 9.99 11.95
N LEU A 472 11.58 9.98 12.10
CA LEU A 472 10.89 9.67 13.37
C LEU A 472 11.35 10.60 14.51
N GLY A 473 11.95 11.74 14.16
CA GLY A 473 12.52 12.69 15.09
C GLY A 473 11.47 13.61 15.68
N PRO A 474 11.88 14.49 16.59
CA PRO A 474 10.96 15.44 17.22
C PRO A 474 10.88 16.78 16.48
N GLY A 475 11.70 17.04 15.45
CA GLY A 475 11.70 18.27 14.66
C GLY A 475 11.02 18.15 13.30
N ARG A 476 10.69 19.30 12.68
CA ARG A 476 9.99 19.36 11.38
C ARG A 476 10.87 19.56 10.17
N ASN A 477 12.17 19.80 10.34
CA ASN A 477 13.06 19.97 9.20
C ASN A 477 13.43 18.62 8.56
N ASP A 478 14.05 18.67 7.38
CA ASP A 478 14.42 17.49 6.59
C ASP A 478 15.33 16.49 7.33
N GLN A 479 15.98 16.90 8.42
CA GLN A 479 16.88 16.06 9.22
C GLN A 479 16.23 15.56 10.51
N GLY A 480 14.98 15.94 10.79
CA GLY A 480 14.27 15.65 12.05
C GLY A 480 14.76 16.48 13.23
N THR A 481 15.62 17.49 12.99
CA THR A 481 16.16 18.37 14.02
C THR A 481 15.31 19.62 14.22
N TRP A 482 15.52 20.30 15.33
CA TRP A 482 14.75 21.43 15.80
C TRP A 482 15.66 22.35 16.60
N ASP A 483 15.23 23.59 16.81
CA ASP A 483 15.88 24.50 17.75
C ASP A 483 14.89 25.51 18.30
N ILE A 484 15.04 25.81 19.59
CA ILE A 484 14.27 26.83 20.29
C ILE A 484 15.23 27.96 20.64
N LEU A 485 14.89 29.14 20.15
CA LEU A 485 15.62 30.38 20.42
C LEU A 485 15.28 30.88 21.83
N GLU A 486 14.00 30.90 22.19
CA GLU A 486 13.54 31.37 23.49
C GLU A 486 12.21 30.68 23.88
N LEU A 487 12.07 30.34 25.16
CA LEU A 487 10.82 30.00 25.81
C LEU A 487 10.37 31.16 26.72
N GLU A 488 9.17 31.67 26.49
CA GLU A 488 8.53 32.64 27.38
C GLU A 488 7.27 32.06 27.98
N VAL A 489 7.02 32.42 29.25
CA VAL A 489 5.80 32.02 29.95
C VAL A 489 5.10 33.25 30.48
N LEU A 490 3.84 33.39 30.10
CA LEU A 490 2.98 34.47 30.51
C LEU A 490 1.72 33.92 31.17
N THR A 491 1.15 34.68 32.09
CA THR A 491 -0.12 34.32 32.71
C THR A 491 -1.09 35.48 32.67
N ARG A 492 -2.38 35.16 32.72
CA ARG A 492 -3.46 36.13 32.98
C ARG A 492 -4.55 35.48 33.81
N HIS A 493 -5.33 36.27 34.52
CA HIS A 493 -6.40 35.75 35.37
C HIS A 493 -7.71 36.50 35.14
N PRO A 494 -8.85 35.83 35.39
CA PRO A 494 -10.15 36.49 35.34
C PRO A 494 -10.25 37.52 36.48
N GLN A 495 -10.83 38.67 36.18
CA GLN A 495 -11.15 39.74 37.12
C GLN A 495 -12.61 39.63 37.57
N GLU A 496 -12.96 40.27 38.69
CA GLU A 496 -14.31 40.20 39.30
C GLU A 496 -15.41 40.72 38.35
N ASP A 497 -15.09 41.62 37.43
CA ASP A 497 -16.01 42.19 36.45
C ASP A 497 -16.22 41.31 35.20
N GLY A 498 -15.59 40.13 35.17
CA GLY A 498 -15.64 39.19 34.05
C GLY A 498 -14.65 39.50 32.93
N SER A 499 -13.84 40.57 33.05
CA SER A 499 -12.72 40.84 32.15
C SER A 499 -11.49 39.99 32.50
N TRP A 500 -10.48 39.99 31.65
CA TRP A 500 -9.20 39.33 31.91
C TRP A 500 -8.14 40.37 32.27
N SER A 501 -7.20 40.02 33.14
CA SER A 501 -5.99 40.83 33.32
C SER A 501 -5.16 40.85 32.03
N ASP A 502 -4.27 41.84 31.91
CA ASP A 502 -3.23 41.79 30.89
C ASP A 502 -2.32 40.58 31.10
N TRP A 503 -1.63 40.17 30.02
CA TRP A 503 -0.63 39.12 30.08
C TRP A 503 0.61 39.60 30.83
N GLU A 504 0.96 38.91 31.92
CA GLU A 504 2.17 39.15 32.70
C GLU A 504 3.24 38.12 32.30
N LYS A 505 4.41 38.59 31.82
CA LYS A 505 5.57 37.72 31.53
C LYS A 505 6.35 37.43 32.82
N HIS A 506 6.69 36.17 33.02
CA HIS A 506 7.44 35.72 34.19
C HIS A 506 8.91 35.46 33.87
N GLU A 507 9.79 35.82 34.80
CA GLU A 507 11.22 35.56 34.71
C GLU A 507 11.50 34.07 34.99
N LEU A 508 12.23 33.44 34.08
CA LEU A 508 12.65 32.04 34.16
C LEU A 508 14.12 31.95 34.55
N THR A 509 14.49 30.93 35.30
CA THR A 509 15.85 30.68 35.78
C THR A 509 16.16 29.18 35.85
N ASN A 510 17.42 28.84 36.10
CA ASN A 510 17.88 27.47 36.36
C ASN A 510 17.40 26.43 35.33
N ALA A 511 17.62 26.71 34.04
CA ALA A 511 17.32 25.74 32.99
C ALA A 511 18.20 24.49 33.12
N THR A 512 17.56 23.32 33.08
CA THR A 512 18.21 22.00 33.09
C THR A 512 17.60 21.15 31.99
N ALA A 513 18.38 20.19 31.47
CA ALA A 513 17.92 19.29 30.41
C ALA A 513 18.52 17.90 30.59
N ASP A 514 17.93 16.92 29.92
CA ASP A 514 18.55 15.60 29.79
C ASP A 514 19.87 15.66 29.01
N TRP A 515 19.94 16.55 28.01
CA TRP A 515 21.14 16.77 27.23
C TRP A 515 21.33 18.21 26.79
N SER A 516 22.58 18.66 26.72
CA SER A 516 22.98 19.98 26.25
C SER A 516 24.21 19.88 25.36
N GLN A 517 24.16 20.51 24.19
CA GLN A 517 25.33 20.61 23.30
C GLN A 517 26.35 21.60 23.87
N PRO A 518 27.65 21.38 23.62
CA PRO A 518 28.66 22.41 23.82
C PRO A 518 28.32 23.67 23.01
N GLU A 519 28.72 24.83 23.50
CA GLU A 519 28.59 26.07 22.74
C GLU A 519 29.34 25.98 21.40
N GLN A 520 28.65 26.34 20.32
CA GLN A 520 29.20 26.41 18.98
C GLN A 520 28.72 27.69 18.29
N LYS A 521 29.68 28.54 17.92
CA LYS A 521 29.42 29.73 17.12
C LYS A 521 29.20 29.34 15.66
N HIS A 522 28.16 29.92 15.07
CA HIS A 522 27.86 29.80 13.66
C HIS A 522 28.88 30.58 12.80
N GLU A 523 29.00 30.24 11.51
CA GLU A 523 30.00 30.82 10.59
C GLU A 523 29.90 32.35 10.46
N ASP A 524 28.71 32.92 10.67
CA ASP A 524 28.47 34.37 10.63
C ASP A 524 28.97 35.12 11.88
N GLY A 525 29.38 34.39 12.93
CA GLY A 525 29.85 34.90 14.22
C GLY A 525 28.78 35.60 15.06
N LYS A 526 27.53 35.70 14.58
CA LYS A 526 26.42 36.37 15.26
C LYS A 526 25.54 35.39 16.02
N LYS A 527 25.48 34.15 15.54
CA LYS A 527 24.59 33.10 16.02
C LYS A 527 25.35 32.04 16.82
N THR A 528 24.78 31.56 17.93
CA THR A 528 25.42 30.55 18.79
C THR A 528 24.44 29.48 19.24
N SER A 529 24.73 28.21 18.94
CA SER A 529 24.02 27.08 19.55
C SER A 529 24.72 26.65 20.84
N GLY A 530 24.02 26.05 21.79
CA GLY A 530 24.67 25.65 23.03
C GLY A 530 23.75 25.06 24.10
N PRO A 531 24.11 25.22 25.39
CA PRO A 531 23.43 24.56 26.49
C PRO A 531 21.98 25.05 26.66
N VAL A 532 21.18 24.28 27.40
CA VAL A 532 19.77 24.60 27.68
C VAL A 532 19.56 25.97 28.35
N SER A 533 20.58 26.56 28.96
CA SER A 533 20.49 27.93 29.48
C SER A 533 20.17 28.98 28.41
N LEU A 534 20.48 28.70 27.14
CA LEU A 534 20.11 29.56 26.00
C LEU A 534 18.61 29.54 25.70
N LEU A 535 17.83 28.62 26.29
CA LEU A 535 16.37 28.57 26.14
C LEU A 535 15.66 29.78 26.79
N ILE A 536 16.34 30.49 27.70
CA ILE A 536 15.76 31.54 28.56
C ILE A 536 16.71 32.74 28.72
N ASP A 537 17.56 33.00 27.72
CA ASP A 537 18.58 34.06 27.79
C ASP A 537 18.10 35.41 27.23
N GLY A 538 16.89 35.45 26.65
CA GLY A 538 16.23 36.66 26.20
C GLY A 538 16.70 37.16 24.82
N THR A 539 17.34 36.34 23.98
CA THR A 539 17.84 36.75 22.66
C THR A 539 17.52 35.77 21.54
N ASP A 540 17.24 36.28 20.35
CA ASP A 540 16.95 35.46 19.16
C ASP A 540 18.22 35.03 18.39
N ASN A 541 19.40 35.30 18.95
CA ASN A 541 20.70 34.98 18.34
C ASN A 541 21.31 33.68 18.88
N THR A 542 20.69 33.08 19.89
CA THR A 542 21.15 31.86 20.56
C THR A 542 20.04 30.81 20.51
N TRP A 543 20.39 29.54 20.67
CA TRP A 543 19.39 28.47 20.72
C TRP A 543 19.87 27.20 21.40
N TRP A 544 18.89 26.43 21.86
CA TRP A 544 19.03 25.05 22.30
C TRP A 544 18.31 24.11 21.33
N ALA A 545 19.00 23.04 20.90
CA ALA A 545 18.49 22.07 19.91
C ALA A 545 18.53 20.61 20.41
N ALA A 546 19.21 20.37 21.52
CA ALA A 546 19.58 19.04 22.00
C ALA A 546 20.13 18.07 20.90
N ASP A 547 20.89 18.57 19.92
CA ASP A 547 21.42 17.76 18.82
C ASP A 547 22.62 16.90 19.25
N ARG A 548 22.36 15.65 19.62
CA ARG A 548 23.34 14.62 20.05
C ARG A 548 24.26 14.11 18.92
N ALA A 549 24.31 14.81 17.78
CA ALA A 549 25.05 14.49 16.56
C ALA A 549 24.54 13.25 15.81
N ILE A 550 25.11 13.04 14.61
CA ILE A 550 24.73 11.95 13.71
C ILE A 550 24.84 10.59 14.43
N GLY A 551 23.78 9.79 14.34
CA GLY A 551 23.66 8.49 15.00
C GLY A 551 23.00 8.51 16.38
N ARG A 552 22.92 9.68 17.04
CA ARG A 552 22.22 9.84 18.34
C ARG A 552 21.21 11.00 18.36
N ARG A 553 21.13 11.81 17.31
CA ARG A 553 20.04 12.78 17.12
C ARG A 553 18.69 12.10 16.88
N ASN A 554 17.64 12.91 16.80
CA ASN A 554 16.26 12.47 16.54
C ASN A 554 15.70 11.57 17.66
N GLN A 555 16.08 11.90 18.90
CA GLN A 555 15.55 11.29 20.12
C GLN A 555 14.70 12.31 20.87
N PRO A 556 13.75 11.86 21.71
CA PRO A 556 13.06 12.75 22.64
C PRO A 556 14.07 13.52 23.51
N SER A 557 13.72 14.74 23.88
CA SER A 557 14.49 15.56 24.81
C SER A 557 13.56 16.26 25.79
N VAL A 558 14.10 16.66 26.94
CA VAL A 558 13.35 17.40 27.95
C VAL A 558 14.17 18.57 28.48
N ALA A 559 13.50 19.70 28.66
CA ALA A 559 14.00 20.82 29.45
C ALA A 559 13.08 21.09 30.64
N VAL A 560 13.67 21.46 31.77
CA VAL A 560 12.96 21.98 32.93
C VAL A 560 13.54 23.36 33.26
N VAL A 561 12.66 24.34 33.37
CA VAL A 561 12.98 25.70 33.78
C VAL A 561 12.20 26.05 35.04
N GLN A 562 12.81 26.84 35.93
CA GLN A 562 12.21 27.29 37.17
C GLN A 562 11.71 28.72 37.01
N PHE A 563 10.64 29.08 37.73
CA PHE A 563 10.32 30.50 37.89
C PHE A 563 11.28 31.14 38.89
N ALA A 564 11.72 32.37 38.63
CA ALA A 564 12.58 33.11 39.56
C ALA A 564 11.94 33.27 40.95
N LYS A 565 10.60 33.26 41.01
CA LYS A 565 9.80 33.17 42.24
C LYS A 565 8.63 32.20 42.00
N PRO A 566 8.25 31.36 42.98
CA PRO A 566 7.03 30.56 42.87
C PRO A 566 5.83 31.44 42.56
N LEU A 567 5.01 31.00 41.61
CA LEU A 567 3.82 31.71 41.19
C LEU A 567 2.61 31.14 41.94
N THR A 568 1.77 32.04 42.47
CA THR A 568 0.47 31.69 43.03
C THR A 568 -0.60 32.40 42.22
N LEU A 569 -1.42 31.64 41.52
CA LEU A 569 -2.45 32.18 40.64
C LEU A 569 -3.85 31.79 41.11
N PRO A 570 -4.86 32.64 40.88
CA PRO A 570 -6.24 32.29 41.18
C PRO A 570 -6.74 31.17 40.25
N THR A 571 -7.73 30.42 40.71
CA THR A 571 -8.39 29.37 39.93
C THR A 571 -8.90 29.94 38.60
N GLY A 572 -8.65 29.21 37.52
CA GLY A 572 -9.07 29.61 36.17
C GLY A 572 -8.10 30.57 35.45
N ALA A 573 -6.92 30.85 36.02
CA ALA A 573 -5.84 31.53 35.32
C ALA A 573 -5.42 30.78 34.04
N GLU A 574 -5.06 31.55 33.02
CA GLU A 574 -4.54 31.03 31.77
C GLU A 574 -3.03 31.16 31.72
N TRP A 575 -2.42 30.15 31.11
CA TRP A 575 -0.98 30.03 30.92
C TRP A 575 -0.70 30.09 29.44
N LYS A 576 0.14 31.02 29.02
CA LYS A 576 0.61 31.16 27.64
C LYS A 576 2.08 30.83 27.58
N PHE A 577 2.41 29.83 26.79
CA PHE A 577 3.77 29.42 26.48
C PHE A 577 4.09 29.89 25.06
N VAL A 578 5.10 30.73 24.92
CA VAL A 578 5.59 31.19 23.62
C VAL A 578 6.92 30.52 23.36
N MET A 579 7.01 29.80 22.25
CA MET A 579 8.27 29.20 21.80
C MET A 579 8.68 29.88 20.51
N ARG A 580 9.79 30.61 20.58
CA ARG A 580 10.44 31.18 19.39
C ARG A 580 11.42 30.16 18.84
N MET A 581 11.34 29.90 17.54
CA MET A 581 12.06 28.76 16.94
C MET A 581 12.76 29.18 15.65
N GLY A 582 14.02 28.78 15.48
CA GLY A 582 14.69 28.86 14.18
C GLY A 582 14.34 27.67 13.31
N GLN A 583 14.23 26.48 13.91
CA GLN A 583 13.72 25.25 13.29
C GLN A 583 12.61 24.65 14.16
N MET A 584 11.44 24.46 13.56
CA MET A 584 10.23 24.11 14.30
C MET A 584 10.32 22.74 14.99
N VAL A 585 9.97 22.72 16.27
CA VAL A 585 9.64 21.50 17.01
C VAL A 585 8.36 20.89 16.41
N GLY A 586 8.42 19.62 16.05
CA GLY A 586 7.32 18.88 15.43
C GLY A 586 6.32 18.31 16.43
N CYS A 587 6.77 17.79 17.57
CA CYS A 587 5.86 17.32 18.61
C CYS A 587 6.40 17.72 19.98
N CYS A 588 5.55 18.29 20.82
CA CYS A 588 5.93 18.72 22.16
C CYS A 588 4.83 18.50 23.20
N ARG A 589 5.21 18.48 24.47
CA ARG A 589 4.29 18.48 25.61
C ARG A 589 4.80 19.45 26.66
N ILE A 590 3.88 20.20 27.26
CA ILE A 590 4.20 21.16 28.33
C ILE A 590 3.51 20.71 29.62
N SER A 591 4.29 20.63 30.68
CA SER A 591 3.80 20.29 32.02
C SER A 591 4.26 21.32 33.05
N LEU A 592 3.50 21.45 34.14
CA LEU A 592 3.79 22.32 35.28
C LEU A 592 3.96 21.48 36.55
N THR A 593 4.63 22.05 37.55
CA THR A 593 4.80 21.42 38.87
C THR A 593 4.82 22.46 40.00
N ASP A 594 4.48 22.01 41.20
CA ASP A 594 4.61 22.71 42.47
C ASP A 594 5.85 22.27 43.28
N THR A 595 6.61 21.30 42.75
CA THR A 595 7.80 20.73 43.41
C THR A 595 8.86 21.80 43.65
N GLU A 596 9.47 21.82 44.83
CA GLU A 596 10.56 22.76 45.11
C GLU A 596 11.78 22.48 44.21
N ALA A 597 12.31 23.52 43.56
CA ALA A 597 13.50 23.48 42.70
C ALA A 597 13.47 22.34 41.66
N PRO A 598 12.46 22.29 40.78
CA PRO A 598 12.33 21.20 39.82
C PRO A 598 13.50 21.22 38.82
N CYS A 599 13.95 20.04 38.41
CA CYS A 599 15.03 19.89 37.43
C CYS A 599 14.84 18.66 36.54
N ALA A 600 15.38 18.74 35.32
CA ALA A 600 15.54 17.59 34.44
C ALA A 600 16.76 16.78 34.89
N GLN A 601 16.60 15.46 34.95
CA GLN A 601 17.73 14.57 35.20
C GLN A 601 18.60 14.48 33.94
N PRO A 602 19.94 14.45 34.05
CA PRO A 602 20.86 14.33 32.91
C PRO A 602 20.92 12.87 32.40
N VAL A 603 19.75 12.31 32.09
CA VAL A 603 19.57 10.94 31.63
C VAL A 603 18.72 10.96 30.38
N ASP A 604 19.12 10.17 29.38
CA ASP A 604 18.43 10.06 28.09
C ASP A 604 16.91 9.97 28.25
N TYR A 605 16.21 10.97 27.70
CA TYR A 605 14.77 11.09 27.90
C TYR A 605 13.99 9.94 27.24
N ALA A 606 14.52 9.32 26.18
CA ALA A 606 13.91 8.12 25.61
C ALA A 606 13.82 6.98 26.64
N ALA A 607 14.85 6.81 27.45
CA ALA A 607 14.87 5.80 28.51
C ALA A 607 13.88 6.15 29.64
N VAL A 608 13.71 7.43 29.96
CA VAL A 608 12.73 7.91 30.94
C VAL A 608 11.30 7.64 30.47
N LEU A 609 10.99 7.91 29.21
CA LEU A 609 9.68 7.63 28.61
C LEU A 609 9.40 6.13 28.56
N ALA A 610 10.38 5.31 28.14
CA ALA A 610 10.25 3.86 28.14
C ALA A 610 10.03 3.28 29.55
N ALA A 611 10.71 3.86 30.56
CA ALA A 611 10.55 3.49 31.96
C ALA A 611 9.16 3.82 32.54
N ALA A 612 8.43 4.78 31.95
CA ALA A 612 7.06 5.11 32.37
C ALA A 612 6.00 4.12 31.85
N VAL A 613 6.32 3.32 30.83
CA VAL A 613 5.45 2.26 30.31
C VAL A 613 5.52 1.05 31.23
N ASP A 614 4.40 0.35 31.45
CA ASP A 614 4.37 -0.89 32.24
C ASP A 614 5.34 -1.92 31.67
N ALA A 615 6.04 -2.65 32.55
CA ALA A 615 7.11 -3.57 32.14
C ALA A 615 6.64 -4.67 31.17
N GLY A 616 5.38 -5.12 31.28
CA GLY A 616 4.79 -6.12 30.38
C GLY A 616 4.42 -5.59 29.00
N SER A 617 4.39 -4.26 28.82
CA SER A 617 4.03 -3.58 27.56
C SER A 617 5.23 -2.95 26.86
N ARG A 618 6.44 -3.02 27.44
CA ARG A 618 7.67 -2.57 26.79
C ARG A 618 8.06 -3.57 25.70
N THR A 619 8.28 -3.10 24.48
CA THR A 619 8.91 -3.91 23.44
C THR A 619 10.37 -4.17 23.81
N SER A 620 10.83 -5.42 23.63
CA SER A 620 12.19 -5.87 23.94
C SER A 620 13.27 -5.19 23.12
#